data_AF-A0A5C9ESV7-F1
#
_entry.id   AF-A0A5C9ESV7-F1
#
_cell.length_a   1.000
_cell.length_b   1.000
_cell.length_c   1.000
_cell.angle_alpha   90.00
_cell.angle_beta   90.00
_cell.angle_gamma   90.00
#
_symmetry.space_group_name_H-M   'P 1'
#
loop_
_entity.id
_entity.type
_entity.pdbx_description
1 polymer ?
#
loop_
_entity_poly.entity_id
_entity_poly.type
_entity_poly.pdbx_seq_one_letter_code
_entity_poly.pdbx_strand_id
1 'polypeptide(L)' 'MNVNFEFNSKINQLGDVIQIKIDVPFDVKYVYTYLLKLEDSYFLFDAGLNMGNGHKKFFSCLEELDITPKN' A
#
# COMPACT_ATOMS: atom_id res chain seq x y z
N MET A 1 12.98 -13.31 -19.98
CA MET A 1 12.10 -14.06 -19.05
C MET A 1 11.02 -13.11 -18.57
N ASN A 2 9.75 -13.37 -18.87
CA ASN A 2 8.65 -12.61 -18.27
C ASN A 2 8.38 -13.22 -16.89
N VAL A 3 8.97 -12.63 -15.86
CA VAL A 3 8.70 -13.03 -14.47
C VAL A 3 7.42 -12.31 -14.04
N ASN A 4 6.32 -13.04 -13.89
CA ASN A 4 5.10 -12.52 -13.26
C ASN A 4 5.40 -12.37 -11.76
N PHE A 5 5.63 -11.14 -11.31
CA PHE A 5 5.77 -10.84 -9.89
C PHE A 5 4.37 -10.70 -9.29
N GLU A 6 3.97 -11.66 -8.46
CA GLU A 6 2.78 -11.52 -7.62
C GLU A 6 3.20 -10.94 -6.27
N PHE A 7 2.92 -9.66 -6.04
CA PHE A 7 3.11 -9.05 -4.71
C PHE A 7 1.95 -9.42 -3.79
N ASN A 8 2.27 -9.83 -2.56
CA ASN A 8 1.31 -9.96 -1.47
C ASN A 8 1.21 -8.64 -0.71
N SER A 9 0.09 -8.43 -0.02
CA SER A 9 -0.10 -7.27 0.85
C SER A 9 -0.71 -7.64 2.19
N LYS A 10 -0.51 -6.79 3.19
CA LYS A 10 -1.14 -6.90 4.51
C LYS A 10 -1.48 -5.52 5.05
N ILE A 11 -2.70 -5.34 5.52
CA ILE A 11 -3.18 -4.11 6.14
C ILE A 11 -3.16 -4.29 7.67
N ASN A 12 -2.57 -3.34 8.39
CA ASN A 12 -2.56 -3.30 9.85
C ASN A 12 -3.07 -1.94 10.34
N GLN A 13 -3.93 -1.94 11.37
CA GLN A 13 -4.34 -0.72 12.08
C GLN A 13 -3.43 -0.48 13.31
N LEU A 14 -2.90 0.73 13.44
CA LEU A 14 -2.00 1.17 14.50
C LEU A 14 -2.49 2.53 15.06
N GLY A 15 -3.52 2.51 15.92
CA GLY A 15 -4.16 3.75 16.39
C GLY A 15 -4.81 4.48 15.23
N ASP A 16 -4.43 5.74 14.98
CA ASP A 16 -4.91 6.54 13.85
C ASP A 16 -4.12 6.30 12.55
N VAL A 17 -3.15 5.39 12.55
CA VAL A 17 -2.34 5.06 11.38
C VAL A 17 -2.75 3.70 10.81
N ILE A 18 -3.04 3.65 9.52
CA ILE A 18 -3.12 2.41 8.75
C ILE A 18 -1.76 2.17 8.10
N GLN A 19 -1.20 0.99 8.30
CA GLN A 19 0.01 0.53 7.62
C GLN A 19 -0.38 -0.50 6.56
N ILE A 20 0.07 -0.29 5.33
CA ILE A 20 -0.06 -1.26 4.24
C ILE A 20 1.34 -1.79 3.93
N LYS A 21 1.56 -3.08 4.20
CA LYS A 21 2.76 -3.81 3.78
C LYS A 21 2.55 -4.31 2.36
N ILE A 22 3.52 -4.12 1.48
CA ILE A 22 3.55 -4.72 0.15
C ILE A 22 4.88 -5.47 0.00
N ASP A 23 4.81 -6.77 -0.24
CA ASP A 23 6.00 -7.58 -0.49
C ASP A 23 6.58 -7.20 -1.86
N VAL A 24 7.91 -7.12 -1.96
CA VAL A 24 8.63 -6.73 -3.18
C VAL A 24 9.74 -7.73 -3.48
N PRO A 25 10.14 -7.93 -4.75
CA PRO A 25 11.06 -8.99 -5.14
C PRO A 25 12.53 -8.52 -5.04
N PHE A 26 12.80 -7.56 -4.14
CA PHE A 26 14.11 -6.97 -3.89
C PHE A 26 14.68 -7.51 -2.58
N ASP A 27 15.94 -7.18 -2.28
CA ASP A 27 16.57 -7.62 -1.03
C ASP A 27 15.91 -7.07 0.23
N VAL A 28 15.24 -5.92 0.14
CA VAL A 28 14.43 -5.35 1.23
C VAL A 28 13.17 -6.17 1.55
N LYS A 29 12.77 -7.10 0.67
CA LYS A 29 11.63 -8.04 0.77
C LYS A 29 10.23 -7.42 0.86
N TYR A 30 10.08 -6.22 1.41
CA TYR A 30 8.82 -5.50 1.46
C TYR A 30 9.03 -3.99 1.61
N VAL A 31 7.97 -3.22 1.33
CA VAL A 31 7.85 -1.80 1.66
C VAL A 31 6.61 -1.58 2.52
N TYR A 32 6.62 -0.49 3.29
CA TYR A 32 5.44 -0.02 4.01
C TYR A 32 4.99 1.31 3.44
N THR A 33 3.69 1.44 3.22
CA THR A 33 3.03 2.73 3.04
C THR A 33 2.14 2.98 4.25
N TYR A 34 1.98 4.24 4.62
CA TYR A 34 1.23 4.63 5.81
C TYR A 34 0.14 5.64 5.45
N LEU A 35 -1.06 5.45 5.97
CA LEU A 35 -2.15 6.41 5.90
C LEU A 35 -2.43 6.89 7.32
N LEU A 36 -2.19 8.16 7.58
CA LEU A 36 -2.63 8.80 8.82
C LEU A 36 -4.07 9.28 8.65
N LYS A 37 -4.98 8.82 9.50
CA LYS A 37 -6.35 9.31 9.58
C LYS A 37 -6.40 10.54 10.48
N LEU A 38 -6.85 11.67 9.93
CA LEU A 38 -7.18 12.87 10.70
C LEU A 38 -8.57 13.33 10.29
N GLU A 39 -9.50 13.34 11.24
CA GLU A 39 -10.92 13.63 10.99
C GLU A 39 -11.47 12.75 9.85
N ASP A 40 -12.01 13.38 8.80
CA ASP A 40 -12.58 12.71 7.63
C ASP A 40 -11.58 12.61 6.45
N SER A 41 -10.28 12.73 6.72
CA SER A 41 -9.23 12.68 5.70
C SER A 41 -8.12 11.69 6.02
N TYR A 42 -7.52 11.14 4.97
CA TYR A 42 -6.35 10.28 5.04
C TYR A 42 -5.17 10.96 4.36
N PHE A 43 -4.02 10.94 5.02
CA PHE A 43 -2.77 11.48 4.51
C PHE A 43 -1.80 10.33 4.22
N LEU A 44 -1.37 10.22 2.96
CA LEU A 44 -0.43 9.19 2.52
C LEU A 44 1.02 9.60 2.79
N PHE A 45 1.75 8.73 3.48
CA PHE A 45 3.19 8.82 3.66
C PHE A 45 3.84 7.62 2.97
N ASP A 46 4.70 7.94 2.00
CA ASP A 46 5.28 6.99 1.04
C ASP A 46 4.22 6.32 0.14
N ALA A 47 4.42 6.38 -1.18
CA ALA A 47 3.53 5.75 -2.16
C ALA A 47 4.02 4.35 -2.57
N GLY A 48 5.11 3.87 -1.97
CA GLY A 48 5.75 2.63 -2.34
C GLY A 48 6.37 2.70 -3.74
N LEU A 49 6.36 1.57 -4.45
CA LEU A 49 7.03 1.45 -5.74
C LEU A 49 6.02 1.25 -6.87
N ASN A 50 6.13 2.06 -7.93
CA ASN A 50 5.41 1.82 -9.17
C ASN A 50 6.16 0.80 -10.05
N MET A 51 6.19 -0.46 -9.60
CA MET A 51 6.82 -1.57 -10.31
C MET A 51 5.89 -2.79 -10.31
N GLY A 52 5.92 -3.59 -11.38
CA GLY A 52 5.09 -4.81 -11.51
C GLY A 52 3.60 -4.54 -11.23
N ASN A 53 2.99 -5.37 -10.38
CA ASN A 53 1.62 -5.17 -9.89
C ASN A 53 1.55 -4.41 -8.55
N GLY A 54 2.61 -3.72 -8.12
CA GLY A 54 2.69 -3.06 -6.82
C GLY A 54 1.65 -1.97 -6.65
N HIS A 55 1.48 -1.12 -7.67
CA HIS A 55 0.42 -0.11 -7.70
C HIS A 55 -0.97 -0.75 -7.59
N LYS A 56 -1.24 -1.86 -8.31
CA LYS A 56 -2.53 -2.55 -8.25
C LYS A 56 -2.83 -3.08 -6.85
N LYS A 57 -1.81 -3.62 -6.17
CA LYS A 57 -1.95 -4.10 -4.80
C LYS A 57 -2.20 -2.97 -3.82
N PHE A 58 -1.51 -1.85 -3.97
CA PHE A 58 -1.78 -0.65 -3.18
C PHE A 58 -3.23 -0.15 -3.38
N PHE A 59 -3.68 0.01 -4.62
CA PHE A 59 -5.06 0.46 -4.89
C PHE A 59 -6.12 -0.56 -4.43
N SER A 60 -5.88 -1.86 -4.57
CA SER A 60 -6.74 -2.91 -4.00
C SER A 60 -6.87 -2.76 -2.48
N CYS A 61 -5.78 -2.45 -1.77
CA CYS A 61 -5.85 -2.20 -0.33
C CYS A 61 -6.64 -0.92 0.00
N LEU A 62 -6.57 0.12 -0.83
CA LEU A 62 -7.41 1.31 -0.66
C LEU A 62 -8.90 1.00 -0.88
N GLU A 63 -9.22 0.19 -1.89
CA GLU A 63 -10.58 -0.29 -2.15
C GLU A 63 -11.12 -1.13 -0.98
N GLU A 64 -10.32 -2.03 -0.42
CA GLU A 64 -10.66 -2.81 0.79
C GLU A 64 -10.92 -1.91 2.02
N LEU A 65 -10.32 -0.72 2.05
CA LEU A 65 -10.47 0.27 3.12
C LEU A 65 -11.58 1.29 2.85
N ASP A 66 -12.25 1.22 1.69
CA ASP A 66 -13.20 2.23 1.20
C ASP A 66 -12.58 3.65 1.16
N ILE A 67 -11.31 3.73 0.75
CA ILE A 67 -10.56 4.98 0.63
C ILE A 67 -10.35 5.30 -0.86
N THR A 68 -10.76 6.50 -1.28
CA THR A 68 -10.51 7.00 -2.63
C THR A 68 -9.54 8.18 -2.58
N PRO A 69 -8.41 8.16 -3.34
CA PRO A 69 -7.55 9.32 -3.46
C PRO A 69 -8.30 10.55 -4.01
N LYS A 70 -8.04 11.72 -3.43
CA LYS A 70 -8.55 12.99 -3.97
C LYS A 70 -7.65 13.44 -5.12
N ASN A 71 -8.24 13.76 -6.27
CA ASN A 71 -7.56 14.36 -7.43
C ASN A 71 -7.53 15.88 -7.32
#